data_AF-A0A257SL47-F1
#
_entry.id   AF-A0A257SL47-F1
#
_cell.length_a   1.000
_cell.length_b   1.000
_cell.length_c   1.000
_cell.angle_alpha   90.00
_cell.angle_beta   90.00
_cell.angle_gamma   90.00
#
_symmetry.space_group_name_H-M   'P 1'
#
loop_
_entity.id
_entity.type
_entity.pdbx_description
1 polymer ?
#
loop_
_entity_poly.entity_id
_entity_poly.type
_entity_poly.pdbx_seq_one_letter_code
_entity_poly.pdbx_strand_id
1 'polypeptide(L)'
;GTPECTHLLASQKVFEKELGACGSDGDCVLETMTKRSFALRDIEEHQQAPLEAAALQRFAGGAIFQNPGHKSAPLLQRIQRGMDIYPLPHMALPNGNTLVWGFQPHNATVQSLVVVNHQGAVQLLGAVDGIYLGLPKDKTLPELDANARITLFVRDPQALAQNLPALRAWAAASILGFNVDCGGADAARCRAAEAIPVPILAYRLSCPQKVPGKALVNRCPLPLPAVSGNVSPGLFWQ
;
A
#
# COMPACT_ATOMS: atom_id res chain seq x y z
N GLY A 1 -11.65 3.28 -23.72
CA GLY A 1 -10.84 3.82 -22.60
C GLY A 1 -11.50 5.07 -22.08
N THR A 2 -11.19 5.50 -20.85
CA THR A 2 -11.67 6.79 -20.33
C THR A 2 -11.10 7.95 -21.19
N PRO A 3 -11.67 9.17 -21.10
CA PRO A 3 -11.11 10.35 -21.77
C PRO A 3 -9.62 10.57 -21.45
N GLU A 4 -9.23 10.32 -20.21
CA GLU A 4 -7.85 10.44 -19.71
C GLU A 4 -6.94 9.38 -20.34
N CYS A 5 -7.39 8.12 -20.43
CA CYS A 5 -6.64 7.08 -21.15
C CYS A 5 -6.47 7.43 -22.63
N THR A 6 -7.51 7.99 -23.26
CA THR A 6 -7.47 8.39 -24.67
C THR A 6 -6.45 9.52 -24.88
N HIS A 7 -6.43 10.50 -23.98
CA HIS A 7 -5.46 11.60 -23.99
C HIS A 7 -4.03 11.10 -23.74
N LEU A 8 -3.83 10.19 -22.79
CA LEU A 8 -2.52 9.61 -22.49
C LEU A 8 -1.94 8.88 -23.71
N LEU A 9 -2.76 8.05 -24.37
CA LEU A 9 -2.37 7.34 -25.60
C LEU A 9 -2.06 8.29 -26.75
N ALA A 10 -2.82 9.37 -26.91
CA ALA A 10 -2.52 10.40 -27.90
C ALA A 10 -1.17 11.09 -27.61
N SER A 11 -0.91 11.44 -26.35
CA SER A 11 0.36 12.06 -25.93
C SER A 11 1.56 11.12 -26.13
N GLN A 12 1.38 9.81 -25.92
CA GLN A 12 2.42 8.81 -26.10
C GLN A 12 2.86 8.72 -27.57
N LYS A 13 1.92 8.78 -28.52
CA LYS A 13 2.24 8.79 -29.96
C LYS A 13 3.06 10.00 -30.38
N VAL A 14 2.81 11.16 -29.75
CA VAL A 14 3.60 12.38 -30.01
C VAL A 14 5.03 12.20 -29.51
N PHE A 15 5.19 11.72 -28.28
CA PHE A 15 6.50 11.40 -27.70
C PHE A 15 7.30 10.40 -28.56
N GLU A 16 6.67 9.31 -29.02
CA GLU A 16 7.36 8.32 -29.86
C GLU A 16 7.85 8.91 -31.19
N LYS A 17 7.09 9.84 -31.76
CA LYS A 17 7.50 10.56 -32.97
C LYS A 17 8.68 11.50 -32.71
N GLU A 18 8.65 12.24 -31.61
CA GLU A 18 9.75 13.13 -31.18
C GLU A 18 11.02 12.33 -30.90
N LEU A 19 10.90 11.22 -30.17
CA LEU A 19 12.01 10.32 -29.88
C LEU A 19 12.61 9.74 -31.17
N GLY A 20 11.76 9.31 -32.12
CA GLY A 20 12.20 8.81 -33.41
C GLY A 20 12.92 9.87 -34.26
N ALA A 21 12.55 11.14 -34.13
CA ALA A 21 13.20 12.24 -34.84
C ALA A 21 14.62 12.54 -34.33
N CYS A 22 14.96 12.17 -33.09
CA CYS A 22 16.31 12.31 -32.54
C CYS A 22 17.34 11.38 -33.21
N GLY A 23 16.92 10.28 -33.84
CA GLY A 23 17.83 9.34 -34.48
C GLY A 23 18.90 8.80 -33.51
N SER A 24 20.17 9.07 -33.79
CA SER A 24 21.33 8.66 -32.97
C SER A 24 21.90 9.77 -32.08
N ASP A 25 21.24 10.93 -31.99
CA ASP A 25 21.64 12.01 -31.11
C ASP A 25 21.28 11.68 -29.66
N GLY A 26 22.29 11.32 -28.86
CA GLY A 26 22.12 10.93 -27.47
C GLY A 26 21.60 12.04 -26.56
N ASP A 27 22.00 13.30 -26.81
CA ASP A 27 21.55 14.43 -25.99
C ASP A 27 20.08 14.74 -26.27
N CYS A 28 19.68 14.70 -27.55
CA CYS A 28 18.27 14.81 -27.96
C CYS A 28 17.39 13.72 -27.33
N VAL A 29 17.87 12.47 -27.34
CA VAL A 29 17.16 11.34 -26.73
C VAL A 29 16.98 11.54 -25.22
N LEU A 30 18.04 11.92 -24.51
CA LEU A 30 18.00 12.13 -23.06
C LEU A 30 17.07 13.29 -22.67
N GLU A 31 17.10 14.39 -23.41
CA GLU A 31 16.21 15.54 -23.17
C GLU A 31 14.74 15.15 -23.38
N THR A 32 14.45 14.44 -24.47
CA THR A 32 13.08 14.00 -24.82
C THR A 32 12.54 13.01 -23.78
N MET A 33 13.37 12.06 -23.34
CA MET A 33 13.03 11.12 -22.26
C MET A 33 12.77 11.84 -20.92
N THR A 34 13.58 12.85 -20.60
CA THR A 34 13.43 13.65 -19.37
C THR A 34 12.12 14.43 -19.38
N LYS A 35 11.82 15.12 -20.49
CA LYS A 35 10.53 15.83 -20.67
C LYS A 35 9.34 14.89 -20.53
N ARG A 36 9.42 13.69 -21.11
CA ARG A 36 8.36 12.68 -20.99
C ARG A 36 8.20 12.21 -19.55
N SER A 37 9.30 11.97 -18.84
CA SER A 37 9.26 11.59 -17.43
C SER A 37 8.55 12.65 -16.57
N PHE A 38 8.87 13.94 -16.76
CA PHE A 38 8.18 15.01 -16.05
C PHE A 38 6.69 15.11 -16.40
N ALA A 39 6.33 14.99 -17.68
CA ALA A 39 4.92 15.03 -18.10
C ALA A 39 4.11 13.85 -17.54
N LEU A 40 4.70 12.65 -17.50
CA LEU A 40 4.06 11.48 -16.90
C LEU A 40 3.89 11.67 -15.39
N ARG A 41 4.90 12.21 -14.71
CA ARG A 41 4.82 12.52 -13.28
C ARG A 41 3.73 13.55 -12.99
N ASP A 42 3.60 14.59 -13.81
CA ASP A 42 2.56 15.61 -13.65
C ASP A 42 1.14 15.04 -13.84
N ILE A 43 0.95 14.19 -14.86
CA ILE A 43 -0.31 13.46 -15.05
C ILE A 43 -0.59 12.56 -13.86
N GLU A 44 0.43 11.84 -13.39
CA GLU A 44 0.36 10.97 -12.24
C GLU A 44 -0.07 11.75 -10.99
N GLU A 45 0.57 12.88 -10.68
CA GLU A 45 0.25 13.77 -9.57
C GLU A 45 -1.18 14.33 -9.66
N HIS A 46 -1.68 14.67 -10.86
CA HIS A 46 -3.02 15.24 -11.05
C HIS A 46 -4.15 14.20 -11.09
N GLN A 47 -3.86 12.97 -11.50
CA GLN A 47 -4.83 11.88 -11.53
C GLN A 47 -4.90 11.13 -10.19
N GLN A 48 -3.85 11.22 -9.37
CA GLN A 48 -3.86 10.70 -8.02
C GLN A 48 -4.55 11.69 -7.10
N ALA A 49 -5.59 11.26 -6.39
CA ALA A 49 -6.01 11.99 -5.19
C ALA A 49 -4.87 11.87 -4.17
N PRO A 50 -4.16 12.96 -3.83
CA PRO A 50 -3.05 12.86 -2.88
C PRO A 50 -3.60 12.36 -1.55
N LEU A 51 -2.86 11.46 -0.91
CA LEU A 51 -3.18 11.06 0.46
C LEU A 51 -2.96 12.27 1.37
N GLU A 52 -4.04 13.00 1.67
CA GLU A 52 -3.96 14.23 2.43
C GLU A 52 -3.46 13.98 3.86
N ALA A 53 -2.40 14.69 4.26
CA ALA A 53 -1.92 14.67 5.64
C ALA A 53 -3.02 15.05 6.64
N ALA A 54 -3.92 15.97 6.27
CA ALA A 54 -5.06 16.37 7.08
C ALA A 54 -6.07 15.21 7.25
N ALA A 55 -6.29 14.38 6.23
CA ALA A 55 -7.17 13.22 6.33
C ALA A 55 -6.58 12.15 7.25
N LEU A 56 -5.28 11.90 7.16
CA LEU A 56 -4.56 11.00 8.08
C LEU A 56 -4.63 11.50 9.53
N GLN A 57 -4.38 12.79 9.76
CA GLN A 57 -4.46 13.40 11.09
C GLN A 57 -5.87 13.32 11.66
N ARG A 58 -6.92 13.60 10.87
CA ARG A 58 -8.32 13.45 11.29
C ARG A 58 -8.66 12.00 11.64
N PHE A 59 -8.16 11.04 10.86
CA PHE A 59 -8.46 9.63 11.07
C PHE A 59 -7.72 9.04 12.26
N ALA A 60 -6.41 9.24 12.37
CA ALA A 60 -5.58 8.74 13.46
C ALA A 60 -5.87 9.49 14.78
N GLY A 61 -6.06 10.81 14.72
CA GLY A 61 -6.26 11.66 15.89
C GLY A 61 -5.10 11.58 16.89
N GLY A 62 -5.41 11.68 18.18
CA GLY A 62 -4.44 11.54 19.29
C GLY A 62 -4.15 10.09 19.72
N ALA A 63 -4.46 9.11 18.86
CA ALA A 63 -4.25 7.69 19.13
C ALA A 63 -2.79 7.37 19.43
N ILE A 64 -2.55 6.54 20.44
CA ILE A 64 -1.23 6.01 20.77
C ILE A 64 -1.21 4.53 20.44
N PHE A 65 -0.22 4.12 19.66
CA PHE A 65 0.07 2.74 19.35
C PHE A 65 1.20 2.23 20.24
N GLN A 66 0.97 1.06 20.84
CA GLN A 66 1.99 0.33 21.57
C GLN A 66 2.24 -0.99 20.88
N ASN A 67 3.41 -1.07 20.24
CA ASN A 67 3.94 -2.31 19.72
C ASN A 67 4.52 -3.12 20.91
N PRO A 68 4.18 -4.41 21.07
CA PRO A 68 4.84 -5.29 22.04
C PRO A 68 6.37 -5.15 22.04
N GLY A 69 6.97 -5.02 23.23
CA GLY A 69 8.42 -4.84 23.39
C GLY A 69 8.96 -3.46 23.02
N HIS A 70 8.11 -2.51 22.60
CA HIS A 70 8.52 -1.15 22.22
C HIS A 70 7.84 -0.07 23.04
N LYS A 71 8.45 1.12 23.07
CA LYS A 71 7.82 2.31 23.65
C LYS A 71 6.59 2.69 22.83
N SER A 72 5.54 3.10 23.55
CA SER A 72 4.34 3.66 22.93
C SER A 72 4.68 4.91 22.11
N ALA A 73 4.07 5.05 20.94
CA ALA A 73 4.27 6.18 20.04
C ALA A 73 2.92 6.64 19.46
N PRO A 74 2.79 7.90 19.01
CA PRO A 74 1.64 8.35 18.24
C PRO A 74 1.40 7.45 17.03
N LEU A 75 0.15 7.00 16.84
CA LEU A 75 -0.21 6.14 15.72
C LEU A 75 0.14 6.80 14.39
N LEU A 76 -0.20 8.09 14.23
CA LEU A 76 0.10 8.82 13.00
C LEU A 76 1.59 8.78 12.66
N GLN A 77 2.47 8.98 13.65
CA GLN A 77 3.91 8.92 13.44
C GLN A 77 4.37 7.51 13.01
N ARG A 78 3.77 6.44 13.55
CA ARG A 78 4.06 5.06 13.10
C ARG A 78 3.65 4.83 11.65
N ILE A 79 2.52 5.39 11.22
CA ILE A 79 2.04 5.29 9.85
C ILE A 79 2.94 6.09 8.90
N GLN A 80 3.23 7.35 9.24
CA GLN A 80 4.10 8.21 8.42
C GLN A 80 5.50 7.60 8.24
N ARG A 81 6.10 7.06 9.32
CA ARG A 81 7.41 6.40 9.24
C ARG A 81 7.42 5.21 8.26
N GLY A 82 6.33 4.46 8.19
CA GLY A 82 6.21 3.33 7.27
C GLY A 82 5.74 3.71 5.87
N MET A 83 5.63 5.00 5.56
CA MET A 83 5.30 5.53 4.23
C MET A 83 6.25 6.66 3.85
N ASP A 84 7.50 6.59 4.31
CA ASP A 84 8.48 7.67 4.18
C ASP A 84 9.26 7.55 2.86
N ILE A 85 8.53 7.27 1.77
CA ILE A 85 9.06 7.16 0.40
C ILE A 85 8.22 8.02 -0.53
N TYR A 86 8.80 8.40 -1.65
CA TYR A 86 8.10 9.13 -2.69
C TYR A 86 8.53 8.65 -4.09
N PRO A 87 7.59 8.46 -5.03
CA PRO A 87 6.13 8.50 -4.83
C PRO A 87 5.63 7.31 -3.99
N LEU A 88 4.41 7.41 -3.46
CA LEU A 88 3.76 6.31 -2.75
C LEU A 88 3.09 5.35 -3.75
N PRO A 89 3.45 4.06 -3.73
CA PRO A 89 2.67 3.02 -4.38
C PRO A 89 1.18 3.08 -3.99
N HIS A 90 0.31 2.91 -4.98
CA HIS A 90 -1.12 2.86 -4.78
C HIS A 90 -1.79 1.93 -5.80
N MET A 91 -2.97 1.45 -5.45
CA MET A 91 -3.73 0.53 -6.29
C MET A 91 -5.22 0.68 -6.07
N ALA A 92 -5.97 0.83 -7.17
CA ALA A 92 -7.43 0.80 -7.15
C ALA A 92 -7.91 -0.62 -6.82
N LEU A 93 -8.81 -0.72 -5.85
CA LEU A 93 -9.38 -1.97 -5.38
C LEU A 93 -10.70 -2.28 -6.11
N PRO A 94 -11.10 -3.55 -6.23
CA PRO A 94 -12.36 -3.93 -6.88
C PRO A 94 -13.62 -3.32 -6.25
N ASN A 95 -13.54 -2.88 -4.99
CA ASN A 95 -14.64 -2.22 -4.27
C ASN A 95 -14.68 -0.70 -4.49
N GLY A 96 -13.83 -0.14 -5.36
CA GLY A 96 -13.74 1.29 -5.66
C GLY A 96 -12.94 2.12 -4.66
N ASN A 97 -12.35 1.51 -3.63
CA ASN A 97 -11.38 2.16 -2.76
C ASN A 97 -9.98 2.14 -3.39
N THR A 98 -9.06 2.91 -2.83
CA THR A 98 -7.64 2.89 -3.18
C THR A 98 -6.82 2.45 -1.98
N LEU A 99 -5.93 1.47 -2.17
CA LEU A 99 -4.91 1.10 -1.20
C LEU A 99 -3.63 1.87 -1.55
N VAL A 100 -3.10 2.63 -0.61
CA VAL A 100 -1.81 3.36 -0.69
C VAL A 100 -0.87 2.72 0.31
N TRP A 101 0.40 2.52 -0.03
CA TRP A 101 1.38 1.96 0.90
C TRP A 101 2.77 2.54 0.71
N GLY A 102 3.66 2.26 1.65
CA GLY A 102 5.07 2.55 1.51
C GLY A 102 5.90 1.76 2.50
N PHE A 103 7.15 2.18 2.68
CA PHE A 103 8.06 1.61 3.66
C PHE A 103 8.95 2.69 4.29
N GLN A 104 9.69 2.31 5.33
CA GLN A 104 10.72 3.16 5.92
C GLN A 104 12.02 3.07 5.10
N PRO A 105 12.64 4.19 4.69
CA PRO A 105 13.95 4.19 4.07
C PRO A 105 14.98 3.41 4.88
N HIS A 106 15.79 2.60 4.18
CA HIS A 106 16.79 1.70 4.77
C HIS A 106 16.22 0.61 5.70
N ASN A 107 14.89 0.46 5.77
CA ASN A 107 14.23 -0.60 6.54
C ASN A 107 12.88 -0.99 5.91
N ALA A 108 12.94 -1.71 4.80
CA ALA A 108 11.76 -2.10 4.02
C ALA A 108 10.80 -3.04 4.78
N THR A 109 11.21 -3.63 5.91
CA THR A 109 10.33 -4.47 6.74
C THR A 109 9.37 -3.63 7.59
N VAL A 110 9.63 -2.33 7.77
CA VAL A 110 8.69 -1.39 8.42
C VAL A 110 7.87 -0.72 7.33
N GLN A 111 6.66 -1.24 7.13
CA GLN A 111 5.71 -0.77 6.14
C GLN A 111 4.49 -0.12 6.80
N SER A 112 3.75 0.64 6.00
CA SER A 112 2.43 1.14 6.36
C SER A 112 1.55 1.21 5.12
N LEU A 113 0.25 1.03 5.35
CA LEU A 113 -0.76 1.09 4.31
C LEU A 113 -1.95 1.91 4.78
N VAL A 114 -2.68 2.47 3.83
CA VAL A 114 -3.85 3.29 4.04
C VAL A 114 -4.86 2.92 2.97
N VAL A 115 -6.12 2.74 3.37
CA VAL A 115 -7.22 2.60 2.42
C VAL A 115 -8.03 3.88 2.44
N VAL A 116 -8.22 4.48 1.28
CA VAL A 116 -9.09 5.65 1.06
C VAL A 116 -10.26 5.28 0.18
N ASN A 117 -11.43 5.87 0.41
CA ASN A 117 -12.56 5.71 -0.50
C ASN A 117 -12.43 6.65 -1.71
N HIS A 118 -13.36 6.54 -2.65
CA HIS A 118 -13.46 7.38 -3.85
C HIS A 118 -13.59 8.90 -3.58
N GLN A 119 -13.88 9.31 -2.34
CA GLN A 119 -13.97 10.71 -1.91
C GLN A 119 -12.67 11.19 -1.22
N GLY A 120 -11.63 10.36 -1.19
CA GLY A 120 -10.36 10.65 -0.49
C GLY A 120 -10.43 10.49 1.04
N ALA A 121 -11.53 9.97 1.59
CA ALA A 121 -11.66 9.76 3.03
C ALA A 121 -10.99 8.45 3.44
N VAL A 122 -10.09 8.52 4.43
CA VAL A 122 -9.43 7.36 5.04
C VAL A 122 -10.47 6.44 5.68
N GLN A 123 -10.42 5.16 5.33
CA GLN A 123 -11.26 4.08 5.85
C GLN A 123 -10.51 3.18 6.83
N LEU A 124 -9.21 2.99 6.60
CA LEU A 124 -8.35 2.08 7.35
C LEU A 124 -6.90 2.57 7.35
N LEU A 125 -6.21 2.38 8.48
CA LEU A 125 -4.75 2.49 8.58
C LEU A 125 -4.16 1.12 8.90
N GLY A 126 -2.99 0.81 8.35
CA GLY A 126 -2.26 -0.42 8.62
C GLY A 126 -0.80 -0.15 8.96
N ALA A 127 -0.34 -0.71 10.08
CA ALA A 127 1.07 -0.81 10.41
C ALA A 127 1.53 -2.25 10.13
N VAL A 128 2.55 -2.39 9.30
CA VAL A 128 3.05 -3.70 8.86
C VAL A 128 4.51 -3.82 9.25
N ASP A 129 4.87 -4.94 9.85
CA ASP A 129 6.23 -5.24 10.30
C ASP A 129 6.63 -6.62 9.71
N GLY A 130 7.85 -6.74 9.19
CA GLY A 130 8.55 -8.04 9.10
C GLY A 130 8.13 -9.01 8.00
N ILE A 131 7.34 -8.59 7.02
CA ILE A 131 6.84 -9.48 5.95
C ILE A 131 7.51 -9.28 4.59
N TYR A 132 8.15 -8.12 4.37
CA TYR A 132 8.67 -7.76 3.04
C TYR A 132 9.76 -8.74 2.58
N LEU A 133 9.65 -9.23 1.34
CA LEU A 133 10.55 -10.23 0.75
C LEU A 133 10.69 -11.52 1.57
N GLY A 134 9.67 -11.88 2.35
CA GLY A 134 9.64 -13.11 3.13
C GLY A 134 9.63 -14.42 2.33
N LEU A 135 9.50 -14.39 1.00
CA LEU A 135 9.69 -15.57 0.14
C LEU A 135 10.51 -15.18 -1.11
N PRO A 136 11.83 -15.05 -1.00
CA PRO A 136 12.73 -14.70 -2.10
C PRO A 136 12.68 -15.71 -3.26
N LYS A 137 13.20 -15.33 -4.44
CA LYS A 137 13.08 -16.15 -5.67
C LYS A 137 13.83 -17.47 -5.59
N ASP A 138 14.91 -17.49 -4.84
CA ASP A 138 15.78 -18.64 -4.59
C ASP A 138 15.31 -19.53 -3.42
N LYS A 139 14.20 -19.18 -2.76
CA LYS A 139 13.71 -19.86 -1.56
C LYS A 139 12.36 -20.53 -1.79
N THR A 140 12.22 -21.70 -1.18
CA THR A 140 10.96 -22.46 -1.15
C THR A 140 10.25 -22.38 0.19
N LEU A 141 10.96 -21.98 1.25
CA LEU A 141 10.43 -21.79 2.59
C LEU A 141 10.35 -20.30 2.93
N PRO A 142 9.30 -19.86 3.65
CA PRO A 142 9.16 -18.48 4.06
C PRO A 142 10.13 -18.11 5.18
N GLU A 143 10.73 -16.93 5.07
CA GLU A 143 11.66 -16.33 6.01
C GLU A 143 11.07 -14.99 6.48
N LEU A 144 10.06 -15.05 7.36
CA LEU A 144 9.48 -13.86 8.00
C LEU A 144 10.25 -13.47 9.26
N ASP A 145 10.26 -12.18 9.60
CA ASP A 145 10.82 -11.73 10.87
C ASP A 145 10.03 -12.34 12.05
N ALA A 146 10.68 -12.54 13.19
CA ALA A 146 10.03 -13.10 14.39
C ALA A 146 8.84 -12.26 14.90
N ASN A 147 8.79 -10.97 14.55
CA ASN A 147 7.71 -10.05 14.90
C ASN A 147 6.77 -9.74 13.72
N ALA A 148 6.83 -10.54 12.64
CA ALA A 148 6.06 -10.32 11.44
C ALA A 148 4.56 -10.29 11.71
N ARG A 149 3.90 -9.21 11.29
CA ARG A 149 2.46 -9.02 11.46
C ARG A 149 1.92 -7.84 10.66
N ILE A 150 0.60 -7.82 10.56
CA ILE A 150 -0.18 -6.69 10.07
C ILE A 150 -1.09 -6.23 11.20
N THR A 151 -1.03 -4.94 11.54
CA THR A 151 -1.92 -4.33 12.52
C THR A 151 -2.81 -3.30 11.84
N LEU A 152 -4.12 -3.54 11.86
CA LEU A 152 -5.14 -2.74 11.19
C LEU A 152 -5.91 -1.89 12.20
N PHE A 153 -6.19 -0.64 11.83
CA PHE A 153 -6.94 0.31 12.63
C PHE A 153 -8.11 0.87 11.82
N VAL A 154 -9.32 0.68 12.35
CA VAL A 154 -10.56 1.12 11.68
C VAL A 154 -11.44 1.91 12.65
N ARG A 155 -12.25 2.83 12.11
CA ARG A 155 -13.34 3.49 12.86
C ARG A 155 -14.65 2.74 12.72
N ASP A 156 -14.88 2.15 11.54
CA ASP A 156 -16.02 1.33 11.18
C ASP A 156 -15.56 -0.11 10.88
N PRO A 157 -16.07 -1.13 11.62
CA PRO A 157 -15.80 -2.53 11.32
C PRO A 157 -16.20 -2.97 9.91
N GLN A 158 -17.16 -2.31 9.26
CA GLN A 158 -17.54 -2.65 7.89
C GLN A 158 -16.39 -2.38 6.90
N ALA A 159 -15.61 -1.32 7.11
CA ALA A 159 -14.43 -1.02 6.31
C ALA A 159 -13.37 -2.13 6.40
N LEU A 160 -13.26 -2.82 7.54
CA LEU A 160 -12.39 -3.98 7.68
C LEU A 160 -12.85 -5.12 6.77
N ALA A 161 -14.14 -5.47 6.82
CA ALA A 161 -14.69 -6.55 6.01
C ALA A 161 -14.56 -6.30 4.50
N GLN A 162 -14.79 -5.07 4.06
CA GLN A 162 -14.71 -4.68 2.65
C GLN A 162 -13.30 -4.74 2.07
N ASN A 163 -12.27 -4.52 2.89
CA ASN A 163 -10.89 -4.36 2.41
C ASN A 163 -9.97 -5.53 2.80
N LEU A 164 -10.37 -6.41 3.72
CA LEU A 164 -9.55 -7.52 4.18
C LEU A 164 -9.08 -8.47 3.06
N PRO A 165 -9.89 -8.83 2.03
CA PRO A 165 -9.39 -9.64 0.91
C PRO A 165 -8.22 -8.96 0.18
N ALA A 166 -8.33 -7.67 -0.12
CA ALA A 166 -7.27 -6.91 -0.78
C ALA A 166 -6.02 -6.78 0.10
N LEU A 167 -6.19 -6.60 1.41
CA LEU A 167 -5.07 -6.53 2.36
C LEU A 167 -4.29 -7.85 2.45
N ARG A 168 -4.98 -8.99 2.36
CA ARG A 168 -4.32 -10.32 2.32
C ARG A 168 -3.54 -10.50 1.02
N ALA A 169 -4.11 -10.11 -0.11
CA ALA A 169 -3.45 -10.15 -1.40
C ALA A 169 -2.22 -9.22 -1.45
N TRP A 170 -2.35 -8.01 -0.90
CA TRP A 170 -1.23 -7.08 -0.74
C TRP A 170 -0.12 -7.66 0.15
N ALA A 171 -0.47 -8.36 1.23
CA ALA A 171 0.51 -9.00 2.10
C ALA A 171 1.30 -10.08 1.36
N ALA A 172 0.63 -10.93 0.59
CA ALA A 172 1.28 -11.92 -0.27
C ALA A 172 2.19 -11.26 -1.32
N ALA A 173 1.77 -10.15 -1.92
CA ALA A 173 2.61 -9.38 -2.83
C ALA A 173 3.84 -8.79 -2.12
N SER A 174 3.69 -8.28 -0.90
CA SER A 174 4.82 -7.77 -0.08
C SER A 174 5.83 -8.86 0.25
N ILE A 175 5.35 -10.06 0.60
CA ILE A 175 6.18 -11.25 0.84
C ILE A 175 7.00 -11.62 -0.41
N LEU A 176 6.43 -11.41 -1.59
CA LEU A 176 7.12 -11.65 -2.87
C LEU A 176 7.99 -10.47 -3.32
N GLY A 177 7.88 -9.31 -2.66
CA GLY A 177 8.61 -8.09 -3.03
C GLY A 177 7.96 -7.26 -4.13
N PHE A 178 6.67 -7.46 -4.41
CA PHE A 178 5.87 -6.75 -5.42
C PHE A 178 6.30 -6.95 -6.88
N ASN A 179 7.27 -7.82 -7.18
CA ASN A 179 7.88 -7.94 -8.51
C ASN A 179 7.54 -9.27 -9.24
N VAL A 180 6.46 -9.93 -8.85
CA VAL A 180 6.09 -11.26 -9.36
C VAL A 180 4.78 -11.20 -10.16
N ASP A 181 4.81 -11.75 -11.38
CA ASP A 181 3.63 -11.89 -12.23
C ASP A 181 2.84 -13.17 -11.89
N CYS A 182 1.71 -13.01 -11.21
CA CYS A 182 0.85 -14.12 -10.80
C CYS A 182 -0.01 -14.70 -11.93
N GLY A 183 -0.04 -14.09 -13.13
CA GLY A 183 -0.75 -14.60 -14.29
C GLY A 183 0.06 -15.59 -15.15
N GLY A 184 1.38 -15.63 -14.95
CA GLY A 184 2.32 -16.40 -15.77
C GLY A 184 2.99 -17.56 -15.03
N ALA A 185 4.29 -17.73 -15.29
CA ALA A 185 5.09 -18.83 -14.76
C ALA A 185 5.18 -18.86 -13.23
N ASP A 186 4.99 -17.71 -12.56
CA ASP A 186 5.10 -17.59 -11.11
C ASP A 186 3.78 -17.84 -10.36
N ALA A 187 2.70 -18.25 -11.04
CA ALA A 187 1.40 -18.49 -10.40
C ALA A 187 1.44 -19.44 -9.19
N ALA A 188 2.31 -20.47 -9.22
CA ALA A 188 2.49 -21.37 -8.09
C ALA A 188 3.15 -20.68 -6.88
N ARG A 189 4.06 -19.74 -7.13
CA ARG A 189 4.76 -18.98 -6.11
C ARG A 189 3.85 -17.93 -5.47
N CYS A 190 2.95 -17.33 -6.24
CA CYS A 190 1.88 -16.49 -5.70
C CYS A 190 0.96 -17.27 -4.76
N ARG A 191 0.50 -18.47 -5.16
CA ARG A 191 -0.30 -19.33 -4.28
C ARG A 191 0.43 -19.74 -3.01
N ALA A 192 1.74 -19.99 -3.10
CA ALA A 192 2.56 -20.28 -1.93
C ALA A 192 2.62 -19.08 -0.97
N ALA A 193 2.79 -17.86 -1.51
CA ALA A 193 2.80 -16.65 -0.70
C ALA A 193 1.46 -16.37 -0.01
N GLU A 194 0.34 -16.60 -0.69
CA GLU A 194 -1.01 -16.47 -0.12
C GLU A 194 -1.27 -17.45 1.03
N ALA A 195 -0.61 -18.61 1.03
CA ALA A 195 -0.75 -19.62 2.07
C ALA A 195 0.11 -19.34 3.32
N ILE A 196 1.02 -18.36 3.28
CA ILE A 196 1.88 -18.04 4.42
C ILE A 196 1.03 -17.37 5.51
N PRO A 197 1.01 -17.92 6.74
CA PRO A 197 0.23 -17.36 7.83
C PRO A 197 0.89 -16.10 8.37
N VAL A 198 0.42 -14.93 7.95
CA VAL A 198 0.79 -13.64 8.55
C VAL A 198 -0.24 -13.29 9.64
N PRO A 199 0.16 -13.08 10.90
CA PRO A 199 -0.75 -12.60 11.94
C PRO A 199 -1.36 -11.24 11.57
N ILE A 200 -2.68 -11.18 11.49
CA ILE A 200 -3.42 -9.93 11.31
C ILE A 200 -4.17 -9.61 12.61
N LEU A 201 -3.87 -8.44 13.18
CA LEU A 201 -4.56 -7.90 14.35
C LEU A 201 -5.37 -6.69 13.93
N ALA A 202 -6.62 -6.60 14.36
CA ALA A 202 -7.47 -5.45 14.04
C ALA A 202 -7.95 -4.76 15.31
N TYR A 203 -8.00 -3.42 15.27
CA TYR A 203 -8.38 -2.58 16.40
C TYR A 203 -9.34 -1.47 15.99
N ARG A 204 -10.29 -1.15 16.88
CA ARG A 204 -11.22 -0.03 16.72
C ARG A 204 -10.61 1.26 17.29
N LEU A 205 -10.51 2.30 16.48
CA LEU A 205 -10.01 3.62 16.89
C LEU A 205 -11.01 4.39 17.77
N SER A 206 -12.31 4.21 17.55
CA SER A 206 -13.41 4.95 18.20
C SER A 206 -13.89 4.33 19.52
N CYS A 207 -13.01 3.64 20.23
CA CYS A 207 -13.39 2.91 21.43
C CYS A 207 -13.64 3.85 22.63
N PRO A 208 -14.79 3.74 23.34
CA PRO A 208 -15.06 4.55 24.53
C PRO A 208 -14.07 4.20 25.65
N GLN A 209 -13.29 5.20 26.09
CA GLN A 209 -12.31 5.05 27.17
C GLN A 209 -12.97 5.39 28.51
N LYS A 210 -12.67 4.60 29.56
CA LYS A 210 -13.10 4.91 30.94
C LYS A 210 -12.30 6.05 31.58
N VAL A 211 -11.19 6.49 30.98
CA VAL A 211 -10.30 7.53 31.51
C VAL A 211 -10.02 8.56 30.42
N PRO A 212 -10.19 9.87 30.68
CA PRO A 212 -9.77 10.93 29.76
C PRO A 212 -8.25 10.92 29.62
N GLY A 213 -7.74 10.60 28.44
CA GLY A 213 -6.30 10.52 28.18
C GLY A 213 -5.97 9.87 26.84
N LYS A 214 -4.72 10.01 26.39
CA LYS A 214 -4.17 9.48 25.14
C LYS A 214 -4.55 7.99 24.95
N ALA A 215 -5.48 7.71 24.05
CA ALA A 215 -6.09 6.40 23.90
C ALA A 215 -5.10 5.38 23.31
N LEU A 216 -4.79 4.33 24.07
CA LEU A 216 -4.06 3.17 23.57
C LEU A 216 -4.98 2.35 22.66
N VAL A 217 -4.72 2.37 21.34
CA VAL A 217 -5.61 1.78 20.34
C VAL A 217 -5.65 0.26 20.36
N ASN A 218 -4.56 -0.37 20.80
CA ASN A 218 -4.45 -1.83 20.91
C ASN A 218 -5.29 -2.43 22.05
N ARG A 219 -6.07 -1.62 22.78
CA ARG A 219 -6.98 -2.07 23.85
C ARG A 219 -8.39 -2.42 23.38
N CYS A 220 -8.70 -2.21 22.11
CA CYS A 220 -10.03 -2.45 21.56
C CYS A 220 -9.96 -3.38 20.35
N PRO A 221 -9.66 -4.67 20.58
CA PRO A 221 -9.53 -5.64 19.51
C PRO A 221 -10.85 -5.85 18.79
N LEU A 222 -10.76 -6.06 17.48
CA LEU A 222 -11.86 -6.49 16.63
C LEU A 222 -11.58 -7.91 16.14
N PRO A 223 -12.57 -8.80 16.15
CA PRO A 223 -12.44 -10.08 15.48
C PRO A 223 -12.29 -9.82 13.97
N LEU A 224 -11.45 -10.63 13.31
CA LEU A 224 -11.36 -10.59 11.86
C LEU A 224 -12.66 -11.17 11.26
N PRO A 225 -13.34 -10.45 10.35
CA PRO A 225 -14.51 -10.98 9.69
C PRO A 225 -14.15 -12.18 8.81
N ALA A 226 -15.05 -13.14 8.72
CA ALA A 226 -15.01 -14.17 7.69
C ALA A 226 -15.34 -13.50 6.36
N VAL A 227 -14.34 -13.36 5.49
CA VAL A 227 -14.49 -12.75 4.17
C VAL A 227 -14.17 -13.77 3.10
N SER A 228 -15.07 -13.89 2.12
CA SER A 228 -14.80 -14.53 0.84
C SER A 228 -14.35 -13.44 -0.14
N GLY A 229 -13.30 -13.71 -0.89
CA GLY A 229 -12.78 -12.77 -1.87
C GLY A 229 -11.43 -13.23 -2.40
N ASN A 230 -11.34 -13.38 -3.71
CA ASN A 230 -10.12 -13.75 -4.40
C ASN A 230 -9.55 -12.51 -5.08
N VAL A 231 -8.92 -11.63 -4.30
CA VAL A 231 -8.07 -10.59 -4.87
C VAL A 231 -6.72 -11.23 -5.14
N SER A 232 -6.25 -11.20 -6.39
CA SER A 232 -4.94 -11.76 -6.72
C SER A 232 -3.82 -10.86 -6.17
N PRO A 233 -2.73 -11.42 -5.62
CA PRO A 233 -1.53 -10.65 -5.29
C PRO A 233 -0.94 -9.92 -6.51
N GLY A 234 -1.16 -10.45 -7.72
CA GLY A 234 -0.72 -9.84 -8.97
C GLY A 234 -1.38 -8.49 -9.25
N LEU A 235 -2.47 -8.14 -8.54
CA LEU A 235 -3.02 -6.79 -8.56
C LEU A 235 -2.00 -5.74 -8.09
N PHE A 236 -1.07 -6.11 -7.21
CA PHE A 236 -0.07 -5.22 -6.62
C PHE A 236 1.31 -5.37 -7.26
N TRP A 237 1.38 -6.00 -8.43
CA TRP A 237 2.62 -6.11 -9.20
C TRP A 237 3.08 -4.70 -9.63
N GLN A 238 4.39 -4.44 -9.48
CA GLN A 238 5.07 -3.20 -9.85
C GLN A 238 6.22 -3.47 -10.83
#